data_AF-A0A7W1K4Q6-F1
#
_entry.id   AF-A0A7W1K4Q6-F1
#
_cell.length_a   1.000
_cell.length_b   1.000
_cell.length_c   1.000
_cell.angle_alpha   90.00
_cell.angle_beta   90.00
_cell.angle_gamma   90.00
#
_symmetry.space_group_name_H-M   'P 1'
#
loop_
_entity.id
_entity.type
_entity.pdbx_description
1 polymer ?
#
loop_
_entity_poly.entity_id
_entity_poly.type
_entity_poly.pdbx_seq_one_letter_code
_entity_poly.pdbx_strand_id
1 'polypeptide(L)'
;MTIGELISAAVVDERVWDAYQETAPDGIYLVGQPGPALPFAIFRAWKVPTGFVSEEIRLVGPSGRTLYRWGPEVRRMKGAMDLTVELDRIGDAVLEETGTYVASFILEGEIIGEIEFPVYVQAAALKLPKETEEGLRKSDVIWVGTRVNGDKRMAPVWFAFKDGKIYLLSCHDGEAHEQTVPGVPDAQELVVVTRRKLRDTALQEFTAAQRLLEGPEWETAAKMLVDRRRSRVGSPDESLARWRGKCDIVELIPNVPTLETSA
;
A
#
# COMPACT_ATOMS: atom_id res chain seq x y z
N MET A 1 -25.22 22.46 -22.07
CA MET A 1 -26.24 21.52 -21.54
C MET A 1 -25.44 20.42 -20.89
N THR A 2 -25.60 20.22 -19.59
CA THR A 2 -24.88 19.16 -18.85
C THR A 2 -25.27 17.81 -19.43
N ILE A 3 -24.29 16.94 -19.66
CA ILE A 3 -24.51 15.65 -20.34
C ILE A 3 -25.37 14.66 -19.50
N GLY A 4 -25.49 14.89 -18.19
CA GLY A 4 -26.33 14.13 -17.28
C GLY A 4 -26.18 14.61 -15.85
N GLU A 5 -26.56 13.75 -14.90
CA GLU A 5 -26.50 14.01 -13.47
C GLU A 5 -25.88 12.81 -12.73
N LEU A 6 -24.99 13.10 -11.79
CA LEU A 6 -24.51 12.15 -10.79
C LEU A 6 -25.51 12.12 -9.63
N ILE A 7 -26.20 10.99 -9.45
CA ILE A 7 -27.27 10.85 -8.46
C ILE A 7 -26.71 10.46 -7.10
N SER A 8 -25.74 9.55 -7.09
CA SER A 8 -25.01 9.15 -5.90
C SER A 8 -23.64 8.63 -6.30
N ALA A 9 -22.69 8.74 -5.38
CA ALA A 9 -21.36 8.18 -5.53
C ALA A 9 -20.77 7.88 -4.16
N ALA A 10 -19.81 6.96 -4.12
CA ALA A 10 -19.02 6.65 -2.95
C ALA A 10 -17.61 6.20 -3.35
N VAL A 11 -16.61 6.53 -2.54
CA VAL A 11 -15.23 6.08 -2.67
C VAL A 11 -14.80 5.47 -1.33
N VAL A 12 -14.72 4.15 -1.29
CA VAL A 12 -14.76 3.38 -0.03
C VAL A 12 -13.76 2.23 -0.07
N ASP A 13 -12.98 2.04 1.00
CA ASP A 13 -12.19 0.83 1.22
C ASP A 13 -13.01 -0.45 0.95
N GLU A 14 -12.42 -1.42 0.24
CA GLU A 14 -13.16 -2.59 -0.25
C GLU A 14 -13.79 -3.40 0.88
N ARG A 15 -13.13 -3.49 2.04
CA ARG A 15 -13.65 -4.25 3.19
C ARG A 15 -14.88 -3.56 3.80
N VAL A 16 -14.88 -2.23 3.81
CA VAL A 16 -16.00 -1.43 4.30
C VAL A 16 -17.16 -1.50 3.30
N TRP A 17 -16.86 -1.43 2.00
CA TRP A 17 -17.86 -1.63 0.95
C TRP A 17 -18.52 -3.02 1.04
N ASP A 18 -17.73 -4.08 1.19
CA ASP A 18 -18.27 -5.44 1.31
C ASP A 18 -19.22 -5.59 2.51
N ALA A 19 -18.95 -4.88 3.61
CA ALA A 19 -19.78 -4.89 4.82
C ALA A 19 -21.06 -4.03 4.71
N TYR A 20 -20.98 -2.83 4.13
CA TYR A 20 -22.03 -1.80 4.21
C TYR A 20 -22.59 -1.34 2.86
N GLN A 21 -21.99 -1.74 1.74
CA GLN A 21 -22.40 -1.42 0.37
C GLN A 21 -22.65 0.10 0.18
N GLU A 22 -23.74 0.50 -0.45
CA GLU A 22 -24.11 1.90 -0.72
C GLU A 22 -24.27 2.77 0.55
N THR A 23 -24.35 2.16 1.73
CA THR A 23 -24.42 2.88 3.02
C THR A 23 -23.06 3.01 3.72
N ALA A 24 -22.00 2.53 3.09
CA ALA A 24 -20.66 2.62 3.62
C ALA A 24 -20.21 4.08 3.74
N PRO A 25 -19.54 4.45 4.84
CA PRO A 25 -18.90 5.76 4.92
C PRO A 25 -17.74 5.84 3.93
N ASP A 26 -17.61 6.99 3.27
CA ASP A 26 -16.49 7.26 2.38
C ASP A 26 -15.16 7.26 3.11
N GLY A 27 -14.14 6.78 2.41
CA GLY A 27 -12.76 6.84 2.84
C GLY A 27 -11.93 5.67 2.37
N ILE A 28 -10.64 5.93 2.17
CA ILE A 28 -9.65 4.93 1.78
C ILE A 28 -8.47 4.95 2.74
N TYR A 29 -7.75 3.84 2.81
CA TYR A 29 -6.64 3.65 3.73
C TYR A 29 -5.36 3.37 2.96
N LEU A 30 -4.27 4.02 3.36
CA LEU A 30 -2.93 3.75 2.90
C LEU A 30 -2.22 2.87 3.91
N VAL A 31 -1.33 1.99 3.44
CA VAL A 31 -0.50 1.16 4.33
C VAL A 31 0.67 1.97 4.93
N GLY A 32 1.02 3.10 4.31
CA GLY A 32 2.04 4.06 4.73
C GLY A 32 1.94 5.36 3.93
N GLN A 33 2.76 6.36 4.24
CA GLN A 33 2.81 7.62 3.48
C GLN A 33 4.26 7.96 3.07
N PRO A 34 4.51 8.26 1.78
CA PRO A 34 3.64 7.99 0.62
C PRO A 34 3.48 6.47 0.42
N GLY A 35 2.40 6.00 -0.20
CA GLY A 35 2.22 4.56 -0.34
C GLY A 35 1.02 4.09 -1.16
N PRO A 36 0.95 2.78 -1.43
CA PRO A 36 -0.21 2.19 -2.08
C PRO A 36 -1.45 2.35 -1.21
N ALA A 37 -2.57 2.67 -1.85
CA ALA A 37 -3.86 2.53 -1.22
C ALA A 37 -4.20 1.04 -1.08
N LEU A 38 -4.82 0.69 0.04
CA LEU A 38 -5.54 -0.58 0.13
C LEU A 38 -6.64 -0.62 -0.94
N PRO A 39 -6.99 -1.80 -1.45
CA PRO A 39 -8.05 -1.93 -2.43
C PRO A 39 -9.33 -1.21 -2.00
N PHE A 40 -9.93 -0.47 -2.92
CA PHE A 40 -11.12 0.31 -2.66
C PHE A 40 -12.10 0.25 -3.84
N ALA A 41 -13.36 0.47 -3.54
CA ALA A 41 -14.45 0.54 -4.49
C ALA A 41 -14.78 2.00 -4.85
N ILE A 42 -15.05 2.23 -6.13
CA ILE A 42 -15.67 3.47 -6.62
C ILE A 42 -17.07 3.12 -7.13
N PHE A 43 -18.07 3.51 -6.36
CA PHE A 43 -19.48 3.38 -6.71
C PHE A 43 -20.02 4.69 -7.27
N ARG A 44 -20.92 4.59 -8.24
CA ARG A 44 -21.63 5.74 -8.79
C ARG A 44 -22.92 5.32 -9.49
N ALA A 45 -23.92 6.19 -9.40
CA ALA A 45 -25.20 6.04 -10.06
C ALA A 45 -25.51 7.28 -10.90
N TRP A 46 -25.85 7.06 -12.17
CA TRP A 46 -25.99 8.09 -13.17
C TRP A 46 -27.40 8.19 -13.73
N LYS A 47 -27.83 9.43 -14.04
CA LYS A 47 -28.91 9.72 -15.00
C LYS A 47 -28.36 10.49 -16.20
N VAL A 48 -28.15 9.76 -17.29
CA VAL A 48 -27.52 10.25 -18.54
C VAL A 48 -28.36 9.75 -19.72
N PRO A 49 -28.45 10.47 -20.86
CA PRO A 49 -29.11 9.96 -22.05
C PRO A 49 -28.61 8.57 -22.47
N THR A 50 -29.49 7.77 -23.06
CA THR A 50 -29.16 6.42 -23.51
C THR A 50 -28.09 6.47 -24.59
N GLY A 51 -27.06 5.64 -24.48
CA GLY A 51 -25.99 5.61 -25.47
C GLY A 51 -24.69 5.10 -24.89
N PHE A 52 -23.60 5.37 -25.59
CA PHE A 52 -22.24 5.14 -25.10
C PHE A 52 -21.61 6.48 -24.75
N VAL A 53 -20.96 6.53 -23.59
CA VAL A 53 -20.20 7.72 -23.15
C VAL A 53 -18.83 7.30 -22.65
N SER A 54 -17.83 8.15 -22.88
CA SER A 54 -16.53 8.05 -22.25
C SER A 54 -16.61 8.54 -20.82
N GLU A 55 -16.17 7.71 -19.88
CA GLU A 55 -16.17 7.99 -18.45
C GLU A 55 -14.75 8.00 -17.90
N GLU A 56 -14.46 8.98 -17.06
CA GLU A 56 -13.18 9.13 -16.36
C GLU A 56 -13.45 9.53 -14.91
N ILE A 57 -12.61 9.08 -13.99
CA ILE A 57 -12.64 9.50 -12.59
C ILE A 57 -11.25 9.96 -12.19
N ARG A 58 -11.18 11.13 -11.54
CA ARG A 58 -9.92 11.70 -11.05
C ARG A 58 -9.98 11.85 -9.54
N LEU A 59 -8.93 11.39 -8.86
CA LEU A 59 -8.74 11.67 -7.43
C LEU A 59 -7.73 12.81 -7.30
N VAL A 60 -8.20 13.91 -6.71
CA VAL A 60 -7.43 15.14 -6.51
C VAL A 60 -7.07 15.23 -5.03
N GLY A 61 -5.77 15.31 -4.74
CA GLY A 61 -5.25 15.41 -3.38
C GLY A 61 -5.37 16.83 -2.80
N PRO A 62 -5.06 17.00 -1.51
CA PRO A 62 -5.06 18.30 -0.82
C PRO A 62 -4.19 19.37 -1.50
N SER A 63 -3.12 18.99 -2.21
CA SER A 63 -2.31 19.91 -3.00
C SER A 63 -2.99 20.46 -4.25
N GLY A 64 -4.16 19.94 -4.62
CA GLY A 64 -4.85 20.22 -5.89
C GLY A 64 -4.31 19.42 -7.08
N ARG A 65 -3.31 18.54 -6.86
CA ARG A 65 -2.79 17.65 -7.91
C ARG A 65 -3.72 16.46 -8.11
N THR A 66 -3.93 16.05 -9.36
CA THR A 66 -4.52 14.73 -9.66
C THR A 66 -3.49 13.65 -9.33
N LEU A 67 -3.77 12.84 -8.31
CA LEU A 67 -2.88 11.79 -7.83
C LEU A 67 -3.25 10.41 -8.36
N TYR A 68 -4.51 10.22 -8.78
CA TYR A 68 -4.94 9.00 -9.45
C TYR A 68 -5.98 9.30 -10.54
N ARG A 69 -5.94 8.52 -11.61
CA ARG A 69 -6.88 8.59 -12.73
C ARG A 69 -7.35 7.19 -13.08
N TRP A 70 -8.66 7.01 -13.07
CA TRP A 70 -9.33 5.84 -13.62
C TRP A 70 -9.96 6.19 -14.97
N GLY A 71 -9.82 5.31 -15.95
CA GLY A 71 -10.26 5.54 -17.33
C GLY A 71 -9.31 6.43 -18.16
N PRO A 72 -9.76 6.92 -19.33
CA PRO A 72 -11.13 6.86 -19.82
C PRO A 72 -11.59 5.46 -20.22
N GLU A 73 -12.82 5.10 -19.89
CA GLU A 73 -13.49 3.88 -20.36
C GLU A 73 -14.85 4.18 -21.00
N VAL A 74 -15.25 3.37 -22.00
CA VAL A 74 -16.55 3.54 -22.66
C VAL A 74 -17.62 2.77 -21.91
N ARG A 75 -18.63 3.48 -21.38
CA ARG A 75 -19.78 2.90 -20.67
C ARG A 75 -21.05 2.99 -21.50
N ARG A 76 -21.94 2.00 -21.33
CA ARG A 76 -23.28 2.02 -21.92
C ARG A 76 -24.30 2.53 -20.91
N MET A 77 -24.87 3.69 -21.18
CA MET A 77 -25.90 4.33 -20.35
C MET A 77 -27.29 3.79 -20.68
N LYS A 78 -28.08 3.46 -19.64
CA LYS A 78 -29.45 2.94 -19.79
C LYS A 78 -30.42 4.03 -20.27
N GLY A 79 -30.25 5.26 -19.81
CA GLY A 79 -31.06 6.42 -20.18
C GLY A 79 -31.46 7.28 -19.01
N ALA A 80 -31.91 8.51 -19.25
CA ALA A 80 -32.22 9.47 -18.19
C ALA A 80 -33.40 9.05 -17.29
N MET A 81 -34.21 8.09 -17.74
CA MET A 81 -35.33 7.53 -16.98
C MET A 81 -34.92 6.40 -16.03
N ASP A 82 -33.74 5.80 -16.22
CA ASP A 82 -33.24 4.66 -15.46
C ASP A 82 -31.86 4.95 -14.85
N LEU A 83 -31.55 4.36 -13.70
CA LEU A 83 -30.22 4.50 -13.10
C LEU A 83 -29.22 3.56 -13.79
N THR A 84 -28.16 4.14 -14.33
CA THR A 84 -26.96 3.39 -14.70
C THR A 84 -26.04 3.36 -13.49
N VAL A 85 -25.86 2.17 -12.91
CA VAL A 85 -25.06 1.96 -11.69
C VAL A 85 -23.79 1.26 -12.09
N GLU A 86 -22.65 1.81 -11.69
CA GLU A 86 -21.33 1.28 -11.95
C GLU A 86 -20.56 1.13 -10.63
N LEU A 87 -19.79 0.05 -10.54
CA LEU A 87 -18.95 -0.28 -9.40
C LEU A 87 -17.62 -0.81 -9.92
N ASP A 88 -16.55 -0.07 -9.68
CA ASP A 88 -15.19 -0.48 -10.03
C ASP A 88 -14.36 -0.70 -8.77
N ARG A 89 -13.51 -1.74 -8.80
CA ARG A 89 -12.55 -2.05 -7.74
C ARG A 89 -11.17 -1.62 -8.19
N ILE A 90 -10.53 -0.78 -7.39
CA ILE A 90 -9.21 -0.23 -7.63
C ILE A 90 -8.24 -0.89 -6.66
N GLY A 91 -7.17 -1.50 -7.18
CA GLY A 91 -6.16 -2.21 -6.39
C GLY A 91 -4.73 -1.76 -6.63
N ASP A 92 -4.54 -0.77 -7.49
CA ASP A 92 -3.24 -0.31 -7.99
C ASP A 92 -2.99 1.19 -7.76
N ALA A 93 -3.90 1.88 -7.06
CA ALA A 93 -3.75 3.29 -6.77
C ALA A 93 -2.61 3.53 -5.77
N VAL A 94 -1.81 4.55 -6.09
CA VAL A 94 -0.72 5.06 -5.27
C VAL A 94 -1.02 6.49 -4.92
N LEU A 95 -0.98 6.82 -3.63
CA LEU A 95 -1.30 8.16 -3.16
C LEU A 95 -0.15 8.71 -2.30
N GLU A 96 0.32 9.90 -2.69
CA GLU A 96 1.46 10.57 -2.04
C GLU A 96 1.04 11.39 -0.81
N GLU A 97 -0.25 11.73 -0.72
CA GLU A 97 -0.79 12.68 0.25
C GLU A 97 -1.90 12.04 1.10
N THR A 98 -2.15 12.58 2.28
CA THR A 98 -3.24 12.16 3.19
C THR A 98 -4.11 13.37 3.53
N GLY A 99 -5.33 13.14 3.98
CA GLY A 99 -6.32 14.19 4.24
C GLY A 99 -7.52 14.11 3.30
N THR A 100 -8.19 15.25 3.08
CA THR A 100 -9.40 15.29 2.25
C THR A 100 -9.05 15.33 0.77
N TYR A 101 -9.56 14.37 0.03
CA TYR A 101 -9.46 14.29 -1.42
C TYR A 101 -10.80 14.65 -2.06
N VAL A 102 -10.76 15.02 -3.33
CA VAL A 102 -11.94 15.18 -4.19
C VAL A 102 -11.92 14.11 -5.27
N ALA A 103 -13.01 13.37 -5.41
CA ALA A 103 -13.24 12.50 -6.56
C ALA A 103 -14.11 13.26 -7.57
N SER A 104 -13.53 13.62 -8.71
CA SER A 104 -14.25 14.25 -9.82
C SER A 104 -14.71 13.17 -10.80
N PHE A 105 -16.02 13.07 -11.01
CA PHE A 105 -16.63 12.12 -11.95
C PHE A 105 -16.92 12.82 -13.27
N ILE A 106 -16.32 12.32 -14.34
CA ILE A 106 -16.23 13.01 -15.63
C ILE A 106 -16.87 12.15 -16.71
N LEU A 107 -17.77 12.76 -17.51
CA LEU A 107 -18.35 12.14 -18.71
C LEU A 107 -18.06 13.02 -19.91
N GLU A 108 -17.54 12.43 -21.00
CA GLU A 108 -17.16 13.15 -22.23
C GLU A 108 -16.25 14.37 -21.99
N GLY A 109 -15.40 14.29 -20.96
CA GLY A 109 -14.49 15.36 -20.56
C GLY A 109 -15.12 16.49 -19.72
N GLU A 110 -16.41 16.42 -19.40
CA GLU A 110 -17.11 17.35 -18.50
C GLU A 110 -17.22 16.77 -17.08
N ILE A 111 -16.87 17.55 -16.05
CA ILE A 111 -17.09 17.17 -14.65
C ILE A 111 -18.59 17.25 -14.37
N ILE A 112 -19.19 16.11 -14.02
CA ILE A 112 -20.63 16.00 -13.78
C ILE A 112 -20.96 16.08 -12.29
N GLY A 113 -20.05 15.63 -11.44
CA GLY A 113 -20.19 15.71 -10.00
C GLY A 113 -18.87 15.48 -9.30
N GLU A 114 -18.80 15.94 -8.06
CA GLU A 114 -17.64 15.78 -7.20
C GLU A 114 -18.10 15.37 -5.81
N ILE A 115 -17.34 14.50 -5.16
CA ILE A 115 -17.51 14.18 -3.74
C ILE A 115 -16.18 14.33 -3.03
N GLU A 116 -16.24 14.72 -1.76
CA GLU A 116 -15.08 14.73 -0.88
C GLU A 116 -15.00 13.40 -0.12
N PHE A 117 -13.79 12.86 0.03
CA PHE A 117 -13.57 11.66 0.83
C PHE A 117 -12.22 11.74 1.56
N PRO A 118 -12.11 11.17 2.76
CA PRO A 118 -10.87 11.18 3.51
C PRO A 118 -9.92 10.04 3.10
N VAL A 119 -8.63 10.34 3.08
CA VAL A 119 -7.54 9.38 2.90
C VAL A 119 -6.75 9.28 4.20
N TYR A 120 -6.75 8.10 4.81
CA TYR A 120 -6.11 7.83 6.09
C TYR A 120 -4.85 7.01 5.90
N VAL A 121 -3.83 7.21 6.75
CA VAL A 121 -2.77 6.21 6.92
C VAL A 121 -3.26 5.22 7.96
N GLN A 122 -3.30 3.94 7.61
CA GLN A 122 -3.55 2.90 8.59
C GLN A 122 -2.40 2.94 9.60
N ALA A 123 -2.74 3.19 10.87
CA ALA A 123 -1.76 3.05 11.94
C ALA A 123 -1.21 1.62 11.91
N ALA A 124 0.11 1.48 11.98
CA ALA A 124 0.75 0.18 12.08
C ALA A 124 0.05 -0.64 13.17
N ALA A 125 -0.34 -1.87 12.86
CA ALA A 125 -1.01 -2.72 13.83
C ALA A 125 -0.12 -2.88 15.07
N LEU A 126 -0.62 -2.41 16.23
CA LEU A 126 0.10 -2.55 17.51
C LEU A 126 0.41 -4.01 17.83
N LYS A 127 -0.36 -4.94 17.26
CA LYS A 127 -0.16 -6.38 17.37
C LYS A 127 -0.50 -7.05 16.04
N LEU A 128 0.48 -7.76 15.47
CA LEU A 128 0.27 -8.58 14.29
C LEU A 128 -0.49 -9.86 14.68
N PRO A 129 -1.14 -10.55 13.72
CA PRO A 129 -1.63 -11.90 13.95
C PRO A 129 -0.53 -12.78 14.54
N LYS A 130 -0.89 -13.62 15.51
CA LYS A 130 0.05 -14.47 16.27
C LYS A 130 0.98 -15.25 15.35
N GLU A 131 0.47 -15.75 14.23
CA GLU A 131 1.23 -16.54 13.27
C GLU A 131 2.30 -15.71 12.56
N THR A 132 1.95 -14.50 12.11
CA THR A 132 2.87 -13.53 11.52
C THR A 132 3.94 -13.11 12.52
N GLU A 133 3.52 -12.78 13.73
CA GLU A 133 4.43 -12.34 14.79
C GLU A 133 5.42 -13.45 15.18
N GLU A 134 4.94 -14.68 15.35
CA GLU A 134 5.82 -15.83 15.62
C GLU A 134 6.76 -16.13 14.45
N GLY A 135 6.26 -16.03 13.22
CA GLY A 135 7.07 -16.20 12.00
C GLY A 135 8.24 -15.22 11.95
N LEU A 136 7.99 -13.94 12.24
CA LEU A 136 9.02 -12.91 12.32
C LEU A 136 9.95 -13.10 13.51
N ARG A 137 9.43 -13.38 14.72
CA ARG A 137 10.28 -13.55 15.92
C ARG A 137 11.19 -14.78 15.85
N LYS A 138 10.77 -15.85 15.17
CA LYS A 138 11.52 -17.11 15.07
C LYS A 138 12.39 -17.22 13.82
N SER A 139 12.36 -16.22 12.93
CA SER A 139 13.15 -16.20 11.70
C SER A 139 14.38 -15.31 11.86
N ASP A 140 15.54 -15.81 11.45
CA ASP A 140 16.74 -14.98 11.28
C ASP A 140 16.82 -14.34 9.89
N VAL A 141 16.14 -14.96 8.92
CA VAL A 141 16.08 -14.55 7.51
C VAL A 141 14.65 -14.69 7.02
N ILE A 142 14.18 -13.70 6.28
CA ILE A 142 12.90 -13.67 5.54
C ILE A 142 13.18 -13.47 4.06
N TRP A 143 12.21 -13.73 3.19
CA TRP A 143 12.33 -13.36 1.78
C TRP A 143 11.58 -12.05 1.55
N VAL A 144 12.25 -11.07 0.96
CA VAL A 144 11.66 -9.76 0.65
C VAL A 144 11.95 -9.38 -0.78
N GLY A 145 11.00 -8.73 -1.44
CA GLY A 145 11.21 -8.15 -2.75
C GLY A 145 9.91 -7.70 -3.40
N THR A 146 9.86 -7.73 -4.72
CA THR A 146 8.73 -7.19 -5.50
C THR A 146 7.97 -8.28 -6.22
N ARG A 147 6.70 -7.98 -6.54
CA ARG A 147 5.90 -8.73 -7.49
C ARG A 147 5.62 -7.84 -8.69
N VAL A 148 6.13 -8.22 -9.84
CA VAL A 148 5.92 -7.48 -11.10
C VAL A 148 5.31 -8.46 -12.10
N ASN A 149 4.12 -8.16 -12.61
CA ASN A 149 3.40 -9.00 -13.59
C ASN A 149 3.22 -10.47 -13.16
N GLY A 150 3.02 -10.71 -11.85
CA GLY A 150 2.90 -12.06 -11.29
C GLY A 150 4.23 -12.73 -10.94
N ASP A 151 5.35 -12.26 -11.48
CA ASP A 151 6.68 -12.79 -11.17
C ASP A 151 7.22 -12.16 -9.88
N LYS A 152 7.71 -13.01 -8.97
CA LYS A 152 8.31 -12.59 -7.70
C LYS A 152 9.82 -12.48 -7.85
N ARG A 153 10.36 -11.29 -7.62
CA ARG A 153 11.81 -11.05 -7.50
C ARG A 153 12.13 -10.86 -6.03
N MET A 154 12.69 -11.88 -5.41
CA MET A 154 12.88 -11.95 -3.95
C MET A 154 14.34 -12.18 -3.60
N ALA A 155 14.81 -11.58 -2.51
CA ALA A 155 16.10 -11.88 -1.90
C ALA A 155 15.92 -12.39 -0.46
N PRO A 156 16.79 -13.30 0.01
CA PRO A 156 16.87 -13.64 1.41
C PRO A 156 17.50 -12.46 2.18
N VAL A 157 16.80 -12.02 3.22
CA VAL A 157 17.07 -10.79 3.95
C VAL A 157 17.15 -11.09 5.44
N TRP A 158 18.28 -10.75 6.06
CA TRP A 158 18.36 -10.64 7.51
C TRP A 158 17.73 -9.31 7.93
N PHE A 159 17.05 -9.31 9.07
CA PHE A 159 16.18 -8.21 9.48
C PHE A 159 16.20 -8.05 10.99
N ALA A 160 15.67 -6.92 11.45
CA ALA A 160 15.26 -6.72 12.83
C ALA A 160 13.74 -6.57 12.89
N PHE A 161 13.12 -7.12 13.93
CA PHE A 161 11.69 -6.98 14.18
C PHE A 161 11.47 -6.35 15.54
N LYS A 162 10.78 -5.21 15.56
CA LYS A 162 10.53 -4.42 16.77
C LYS A 162 9.23 -3.64 16.61
N ASP A 163 8.39 -3.68 17.65
CA ASP A 163 7.14 -2.92 17.73
C ASP A 163 6.21 -3.09 16.50
N GLY A 164 6.07 -4.33 16.03
CA GLY A 164 5.22 -4.67 14.87
C GLY A 164 5.84 -4.33 13.51
N LYS A 165 7.03 -3.72 13.50
CA LYS A 165 7.72 -3.26 12.28
C LYS A 165 8.92 -4.12 11.96
N ILE A 166 9.21 -4.26 10.68
CA ILE A 166 10.38 -4.95 10.15
C ILE A 166 11.36 -3.87 9.70
N TYR A 167 12.63 -4.03 10.04
CA TYR A 167 13.71 -3.17 9.59
C TYR A 167 14.69 -4.01 8.80
N LEU A 168 15.14 -3.50 7.66
CA LEU A 168 16.12 -4.18 6.81
C LEU A 168 17.09 -3.17 6.21
N LEU A 169 18.23 -3.69 5.77
CA LEU A 169 19.24 -2.94 5.01
C LEU A 169 19.13 -3.34 3.53
N SER A 170 19.30 -2.41 2.61
CA SER A 170 19.53 -2.71 1.19
C SER A 170 20.69 -1.85 0.71
N CYS A 171 21.77 -2.48 0.26
CA CYS A 171 22.92 -1.75 -0.27
C CYS A 171 22.83 -1.64 -1.79
N HIS A 172 23.27 -0.49 -2.32
CA HIS A 172 23.37 -0.27 -3.75
C HIS A 172 24.41 -1.23 -4.34
N ASP A 173 24.11 -1.76 -5.53
CA ASP A 173 24.77 -2.87 -6.20
C ASP A 173 26.26 -3.07 -5.86
N GLY A 174 26.57 -4.15 -5.15
CA GLY A 174 27.92 -4.72 -5.01
C GLY A 174 28.94 -3.94 -4.16
N GLU A 175 28.70 -2.69 -3.81
CA GLU A 175 29.71 -1.82 -3.18
C GLU A 175 30.03 -2.13 -1.72
N ALA A 176 29.08 -2.76 -1.01
CA ALA A 176 29.21 -3.07 0.42
C ALA A 176 29.45 -4.55 0.72
N HIS A 177 29.34 -5.44 -0.28
CA HIS A 177 29.23 -6.90 -0.09
C HIS A 177 28.15 -7.30 0.95
N GLU A 178 27.09 -6.50 1.04
CA GLU A 178 25.93 -6.76 1.90
C GLU A 178 24.72 -7.13 1.03
N GLN A 179 23.57 -7.40 1.67
CA GLN A 179 22.34 -7.73 0.96
C GLN A 179 21.80 -6.55 0.14
N THR A 180 21.26 -6.87 -1.04
CA THR A 180 20.50 -5.95 -1.89
C THR A 180 19.08 -6.50 -2.02
N VAL A 181 18.08 -5.68 -1.72
CA VAL A 181 16.68 -6.07 -1.75
C VAL A 181 16.03 -5.60 -3.04
N PRO A 182 15.49 -6.50 -3.88
CA PRO A 182 14.81 -6.12 -5.10
C PRO A 182 13.68 -5.12 -4.83
N GLY A 183 13.72 -3.97 -5.50
CA GLY A 183 12.74 -2.89 -5.36
C GLY A 183 13.01 -1.89 -4.25
N VAL A 184 14.10 -2.01 -3.49
CA VAL A 184 14.53 -0.90 -2.62
C VAL A 184 15.54 -0.04 -3.40
N PRO A 185 15.38 1.29 -3.45
CA PRO A 185 14.40 2.10 -2.69
C PRO A 185 13.05 2.37 -3.39
N ASP A 186 12.89 2.01 -4.66
CA ASP A 186 11.85 2.62 -5.51
C ASP A 186 10.44 2.03 -5.38
N ALA A 187 10.32 0.78 -4.92
CA ALA A 187 9.01 0.17 -4.74
C ALA A 187 8.25 0.88 -3.61
N GLN A 188 6.94 0.82 -3.62
CA GLN A 188 6.16 1.40 -2.52
C GLN A 188 5.61 0.33 -1.58
N GLU A 189 5.50 -0.88 -2.11
CA GLU A 189 5.16 -2.08 -1.39
C GLU A 189 6.18 -3.17 -1.67
N LEU A 190 6.50 -3.95 -0.65
CA LEU A 190 7.30 -5.14 -0.77
C LEU A 190 6.48 -6.35 -0.34
N VAL A 191 6.70 -7.46 -1.05
CA VAL A 191 6.21 -8.77 -0.62
C VAL A 191 7.17 -9.30 0.43
N VAL A 192 6.63 -9.80 1.53
CA VAL A 192 7.36 -10.46 2.61
C VAL A 192 6.88 -11.89 2.73
N VAL A 193 7.82 -12.83 2.70
CA VAL A 193 7.56 -14.25 2.96
C VAL A 193 8.36 -14.69 4.17
N THR A 194 7.63 -15.12 5.20
CA THR A 194 8.20 -15.68 6.42
C THR A 194 8.02 -17.20 6.44
N ARG A 195 8.91 -17.88 7.16
CA ARG A 195 8.71 -19.29 7.48
C ARG A 195 7.85 -19.42 8.73
N ARG A 196 6.75 -20.15 8.63
CA ARG A 196 5.98 -20.62 9.79
C ARG A 196 6.51 -21.99 10.20
N LYS A 197 6.96 -22.13 11.45
CA LYS A 197 7.30 -23.41 12.07
C LYS A 197 6.29 -23.71 13.18
N LEU A 198 5.24 -24.48 12.87
CA LEU A 198 4.38 -25.14 13.85
C LEU A 198 4.44 -26.67 13.61
N ARG A 199 3.35 -27.40 13.88
CA ARG A 199 3.28 -28.85 13.60
C ARG A 199 3.62 -29.16 12.13
N ASP A 200 3.20 -28.28 11.22
CA ASP A 200 3.59 -28.28 9.82
C ASP A 200 4.41 -27.01 9.50
N THR A 201 5.47 -27.16 8.70
CA THR A 201 6.20 -25.99 8.16
C THR A 201 5.42 -25.44 6.99
N ALA A 202 5.02 -24.17 7.07
CA ALA A 202 4.36 -23.47 5.98
C ALA A 202 5.07 -22.15 5.66
N LEU A 203 4.82 -21.60 4.48
CA LEU A 203 5.20 -20.22 4.15
C LEU A 203 3.99 -19.33 4.44
N GLN A 204 4.25 -18.18 5.06
CA GLN A 204 3.25 -17.13 5.18
C GLN A 204 3.74 -15.93 4.37
N GLU A 205 2.88 -15.49 3.46
CA GLU A 205 3.12 -14.35 2.60
C GLU A 205 2.17 -13.21 2.97
N PHE A 206 2.70 -12.00 3.00
CA PHE A 206 1.94 -10.77 3.16
C PHE A 206 2.70 -9.63 2.47
N THR A 207 2.02 -8.52 2.25
CA THR A 207 2.68 -7.31 1.72
C THR A 207 3.03 -6.35 2.85
N ALA A 208 3.92 -5.41 2.60
CA ALA A 208 4.29 -4.38 3.56
C ALA A 208 4.61 -3.07 2.85
N ALA A 209 4.08 -1.96 3.36
CA ALA A 209 4.51 -0.64 2.90
C ALA A 209 5.95 -0.40 3.33
N GLN A 210 6.72 0.27 2.47
CA GLN A 210 8.09 0.63 2.78
C GLN A 210 8.27 2.12 3.04
N ARG A 211 9.13 2.45 4.00
CA ARG A 211 9.55 3.82 4.30
C ARG A 211 11.06 3.86 4.47
N LEU A 212 11.74 4.72 3.72
CA LEU A 212 13.16 4.99 3.89
C LEU A 212 13.38 5.74 5.20
N LEU A 213 14.37 5.30 5.97
CA LEU A 213 14.80 5.97 7.18
C LEU A 213 15.97 6.90 6.88
N GLU A 214 15.94 8.09 7.47
CA GLU A 214 16.99 9.10 7.30
C GLU A 214 17.45 9.63 8.67
N GLY A 215 18.64 10.26 8.68
CA GLY A 215 19.15 10.98 9.85
C GLY A 215 19.17 10.15 11.14
N PRO A 216 18.61 10.65 12.26
CA PRO A 216 18.62 9.94 13.54
C PRO A 216 17.87 8.59 13.54
N GLU A 217 16.82 8.45 12.73
CA GLU A 217 16.06 7.19 12.62
C GLU A 217 16.90 6.12 11.94
N TRP A 218 17.62 6.50 10.86
CA TRP A 218 18.57 5.64 10.19
C TRP A 218 19.64 5.12 11.16
N GLU A 219 20.27 6.00 11.94
CA GLU A 219 21.31 5.64 12.91
C GLU A 219 20.81 4.66 13.98
N THR A 220 19.58 4.85 14.44
CA THR A 220 18.96 3.99 15.45
C THR A 220 18.68 2.60 14.89
N ALA A 221 18.10 2.52 13.69
CA ALA A 221 17.81 1.27 13.02
C ALA A 221 19.10 0.54 12.60
N ALA A 222 20.12 1.27 12.15
CA ALA A 222 21.43 0.73 11.78
C ALA A 222 22.07 -0.03 12.95
N LYS A 223 22.09 0.56 14.15
CA LYS A 223 22.64 -0.09 15.35
C LYS A 223 21.93 -1.41 15.66
N MET A 224 20.60 -1.40 15.60
CA MET A 224 19.79 -2.60 15.80
C MET A 224 20.08 -3.69 14.75
N LEU A 225 20.26 -3.29 13.49
CA LEU A 225 20.55 -4.18 12.37
C LEU A 225 21.95 -4.78 12.44
N VAL A 226 22.95 -4.01 12.87
CA VAL A 226 24.33 -4.47 13.09
C VAL A 226 24.40 -5.62 14.09
N ASP A 227 23.56 -5.58 15.13
CA ASP A 227 23.50 -6.64 16.15
C ASP A 227 22.81 -7.91 15.63
N ARG A 228 21.92 -7.79 14.63
CA ARG A 228 21.24 -8.92 13.99
C ARG A 228 22.08 -9.61 12.92
N ARG A 229 23.12 -8.95 12.40
CA ARG A 229 24.05 -9.53 11.42
C ARG A 229 24.93 -10.61 12.07
N ARG A 230 24.46 -11.87 12.02
CA ARG A 230 25.13 -13.03 12.64
C ARG A 230 26.56 -13.27 12.14
N SER A 231 26.82 -13.05 10.86
CA SER A 231 28.15 -13.27 10.23
C SER A 231 28.83 -11.95 9.90
N ARG A 232 28.85 -11.02 10.86
CA ARG A 232 29.46 -9.70 10.66
C ARG A 232 30.98 -9.82 10.50
N VAL A 233 31.48 -9.23 9.41
CA VAL A 233 32.92 -8.97 9.23
C VAL A 233 33.26 -7.65 9.92
N GLY A 234 34.13 -7.71 10.92
CA GLY A 234 34.62 -6.54 11.65
C GLY A 234 33.74 -6.10 12.82
N SER A 235 34.09 -4.94 13.38
CA SER A 235 33.37 -4.35 14.52
C SER A 235 31.99 -3.81 14.11
N PRO A 236 31.09 -3.55 15.09
CA PRO A 236 29.85 -2.82 14.83
C PRO A 236 30.07 -1.49 14.10
N ASP A 237 31.03 -0.69 14.58
CA ASP A 237 31.31 0.65 14.04
C ASP A 237 31.84 0.61 12.61
N GLU A 238 32.67 -0.38 12.28
CA GLU A 238 33.14 -0.60 10.91
C GLU A 238 31.99 -0.93 9.96
N SER A 239 30.99 -1.68 10.43
CA SER A 239 29.80 -2.00 9.62
C SER A 239 28.94 -0.76 9.41
N LEU A 240 28.68 0.01 10.47
CA LEU A 240 27.96 1.29 10.36
C LEU A 240 28.65 2.24 9.39
N ALA A 241 29.98 2.36 9.47
CA ALA A 241 30.76 3.21 8.57
C ALA A 241 30.65 2.76 7.11
N ARG A 242 30.60 1.45 6.83
CA ARG A 242 30.39 0.93 5.47
C ARG A 242 28.99 1.20 4.93
N TRP A 243 27.97 1.18 5.79
CA TRP A 243 26.58 1.33 5.36
C TRP A 243 26.21 2.79 5.06
N ARG A 244 26.79 3.75 5.79
CA ARG A 244 26.52 5.17 5.58
C ARG A 244 26.78 5.60 4.13
N GLY A 245 25.76 6.15 3.49
CA GLY A 245 25.83 6.65 2.11
C GLY A 245 25.92 5.56 1.04
N LYS A 246 25.90 4.28 1.41
CA LYS A 246 25.95 3.14 0.47
C LYS A 246 24.75 2.22 0.57
N CYS A 247 23.97 2.35 1.64
CA CYS A 247 22.85 1.48 1.91
C CYS A 247 21.67 2.26 2.48
N ASP A 248 20.51 1.89 2.00
CA ASP A 248 19.23 2.31 2.55
C ASP A 248 18.85 1.42 3.72
N ILE A 249 18.29 2.03 4.76
CA ILE A 249 17.58 1.29 5.80
C ILE A 249 16.10 1.58 5.63
N VAL A 250 15.34 0.49 5.55
CA VAL A 250 13.92 0.54 5.27
C VAL A 250 13.16 0.03 6.47
N GLU A 251 12.16 0.79 6.89
CA GLU A 251 11.11 0.36 7.79
C GLU A 251 9.96 -0.21 6.95
N LEU A 252 9.55 -1.45 7.23
CA LEU A 252 8.37 -2.06 6.64
C LEU A 252 7.25 -2.18 7.66
N ILE A 253 6.05 -1.77 7.23
CA ILE A 253 4.80 -1.89 7.97
C ILE A 253 4.00 -3.04 7.36
N PRO A 254 3.87 -4.19 8.04
CA PRO A 254 3.13 -5.33 7.52
C PRO A 254 1.65 -5.00 7.28
N ASN A 255 1.19 -5.26 6.06
CA ASN A 255 -0.21 -5.25 5.68
C ASN A 255 -0.80 -6.65 5.91
N VAL A 256 -1.23 -6.89 7.13
CA VAL A 256 -1.89 -8.13 7.53
C VAL A 256 -3.21 -7.82 8.19
N PRO A 257 -4.26 -8.63 7.97
CA PRO A 257 -5.52 -8.44 8.67
C PRO A 257 -5.28 -8.46 10.17
N THR A 258 -5.62 -7.38 10.87
CA THR A 258 -5.66 -7.39 12.32
C THR A 258 -6.76 -8.35 12.72
N LEU A 259 -6.45 -9.38 13.50
CA LEU A 259 -7.51 -10.17 14.12
C LEU A 259 -8.26 -9.24 15.08
N GLU A 260 -9.53 -8.96 14.78
CA GLU A 260 -10.42 -8.37 15.76
C GLU A 260 -10.36 -9.25 17.00
N THR A 261 -10.06 -8.63 18.14
CA THR A 261 -10.18 -9.33 19.41
C THR A 261 -11.67 -9.49 19.64
N SER A 262 -12.21 -10.64 19.24
CA SER A 262 -13.56 -11.03 19.63
C SER A 262 -13.56 -11.05 21.17
N ALA A 263 -14.22 -10.06 21.76
CA ALA A 263 -14.49 -10.02 23.19
C ALA A 263 -15.57 -11.04 23.55
#